data_AF-A0AAD9J604-F1
#
_entry.id   AF-A0AAD9J604-F1
#
_cell.length_a   1.000
_cell.length_b   1.000
_cell.length_c   1.000
_cell.angle_alpha   90.00
_cell.angle_beta   90.00
_cell.angle_gamma   90.00
#
_symmetry.space_group_name_H-M   'P 1'
#
loop_
_entity.id
_entity.type
_entity.pdbx_description
1 polymer ?
#
loop_
_entity_poly.entity_id
_entity_poly.type
_entity_poly.pdbx_seq_one_letter_code
_entity_poly.pdbx_strand_id
1 'polypeptide(L)'
;MKSNLEEVKKQLNEVVVQGSAGAGIVTVTMDGSFTVREVYVAPDLLQEAKKKILEELFTVAINDAVLRARNRIQELFGEQMISSLEQNECSICSDLHREKKLLCVVEQPQDIFVLETAHVFHGLYHVLGGVIDPMNGIGPEDLSVDRLIQRVTDLAVEEVILATNPTLAGDTTALFVQQSLPTYVKVSRIALGMPIGGNLEYTDKQTLARSLDSRTAMQ
;
A
#
# COMPACT_ATOMS: atom_id res chain seq x y z
N MET A 1 -17.33 12.65 6.18
CA MET A 1 -16.02 12.69 5.49
C MET A 1 -14.88 13.16 6.38
N LYS A 2 -14.93 14.36 7.00
CA LYS A 2 -13.81 14.87 7.83
C LYS A 2 -13.52 14.04 9.10
N SER A 3 -14.54 13.59 9.83
CA SER A 3 -14.32 12.98 11.15
C SER A 3 -13.55 11.65 11.11
N ASN A 4 -13.84 10.76 10.15
CA ASN A 4 -13.22 9.42 10.12
C ASN A 4 -11.79 9.43 9.56
N LEU A 5 -11.49 10.30 8.58
CA LEU A 5 -10.13 10.44 8.06
C LEU A 5 -9.22 11.18 9.05
N GLU A 6 -9.77 12.13 9.81
CA GLU A 6 -9.08 12.75 10.94
C GLU A 6 -8.85 11.76 12.08
N GLU A 7 -9.81 10.89 12.35
CA GLU A 7 -9.70 9.85 13.37
C GLU A 7 -8.64 8.81 13.00
N VAL A 8 -8.61 8.35 11.75
CA VAL A 8 -7.53 7.46 11.29
C VAL A 8 -6.18 8.18 11.21
N LYS A 9 -6.12 9.43 10.74
CA LYS A 9 -4.87 10.23 10.83
C LYS A 9 -4.38 10.37 12.26
N LYS A 10 -5.30 10.58 13.20
CA LYS A 10 -4.99 10.67 14.62
C LYS A 10 -4.46 9.33 15.14
N GLN A 11 -5.09 8.23 14.79
CA GLN A 11 -4.65 6.88 15.15
C GLN A 11 -3.29 6.51 14.53
N LEU A 12 -3.02 6.91 13.27
CA LEU A 12 -1.70 6.75 12.63
C LEU A 12 -0.64 7.59 13.35
N ASN A 13 -0.97 8.81 13.77
CA ASN A 13 -0.08 9.64 14.57
C ASN A 13 0.11 9.13 16.02
N GLU A 14 -0.78 8.27 16.52
CA GLU A 14 -0.60 7.61 17.82
C GLU A 14 0.32 6.39 17.73
N VAL A 15 0.46 5.79 16.54
CA VAL A 15 1.50 4.78 16.30
C VAL A 15 2.86 5.46 16.40
N VAL A 16 3.69 4.98 17.31
CA VAL A 16 5.09 5.42 17.46
C VAL A 16 5.97 4.18 17.52
N VAL A 17 6.98 4.14 16.66
CA VAL A 17 7.98 3.08 16.61
C VAL A 17 9.38 3.69 16.69
N GLN A 18 10.33 2.89 17.18
CA GLN A 18 11.73 3.28 17.24
C GLN A 18 12.57 2.29 16.43
N GLY A 19 13.17 2.79 15.35
CA GLY A 19 14.22 2.10 14.62
C GLY A 19 15.58 2.36 15.25
N SER A 20 16.50 1.41 15.15
CA SER A 20 17.80 1.49 15.80
C SER A 20 18.93 0.95 14.92
N ALA A 21 20.13 1.50 15.09
CA ALA A 21 21.35 1.00 14.49
C ALA A 21 22.50 1.03 15.50
N GLY A 22 23.48 0.13 15.32
CA GLY A 22 24.69 0.07 16.15
C GLY A 22 24.41 -0.15 17.63
N ALA A 23 23.48 -1.06 17.96
CA ALA A 23 23.03 -1.31 19.34
C ALA A 23 22.39 -0.09 20.03
N GLY A 24 21.73 0.79 19.26
CA GLY A 24 20.97 1.93 19.78
C GLY A 24 21.78 3.22 19.90
N ILE A 25 23.02 3.26 19.39
CA ILE A 25 23.82 4.49 19.32
C ILE A 25 23.25 5.50 18.31
N VAL A 26 22.45 5.02 17.36
CA VAL A 26 21.57 5.87 16.54
C VAL A 26 20.17 5.28 16.61
N THR A 27 19.19 6.11 16.95
CA THR A 27 17.78 5.70 16.91
C THR A 27 16.92 6.76 16.25
N VAL A 28 15.90 6.29 15.53
CA VAL A 28 14.94 7.13 14.82
C VAL A 28 13.55 6.77 15.31
N THR A 29 12.87 7.74 15.92
CA THR A 29 11.47 7.61 16.33
C THR A 29 10.59 8.09 15.18
N MET A 30 9.69 7.23 14.73
CA MET A 30 8.82 7.46 13.57
C MET A 30 7.38 7.17 13.95
N ASP A 31 6.44 7.92 13.39
CA ASP A 31 5.01 7.63 13.55
C ASP A 31 4.41 6.80 12.40
N GLY A 32 3.14 6.41 12.54
CA GLY A 32 2.42 5.65 11.52
C GLY A 32 2.18 6.41 10.21
N SER A 33 2.46 7.71 10.17
CA SER A 33 2.47 8.52 8.94
C SER A 33 3.86 8.60 8.31
N PHE A 34 4.80 7.76 8.75
CA PHE A 34 6.21 7.76 8.35
C PHE A 34 6.95 9.08 8.61
N THR A 35 6.44 9.90 9.55
CA THR A 35 7.09 11.15 9.93
C THR A 35 8.11 10.88 11.04
N VAL A 36 9.35 11.31 10.84
CA VAL A 36 10.38 11.26 11.88
C VAL A 36 10.06 12.31 12.94
N ARG A 37 9.85 11.85 14.18
CA ARG A 37 9.57 12.73 15.33
C ARG A 37 10.82 13.11 16.09
N GLU A 38 11.72 12.16 16.23
CA GLU A 38 12.93 12.33 17.02
C GLU A 38 14.06 11.51 16.42
N VAL A 39 15.25 12.07 16.49
CA VAL A 39 16.50 11.40 16.13
C VAL A 39 17.42 11.52 17.33
N TYR A 40 17.91 10.37 17.78
CA TYR A 40 18.99 10.31 18.76
C TYR A 40 20.27 9.82 18.09
N VAL A 41 21.36 10.52 18.38
CA VAL A 41 22.71 10.14 17.98
C VAL A 41 23.61 10.26 19.21
N ALA A 42 24.33 9.19 19.53
CA ALA A 42 25.28 9.20 20.64
C ALA A 42 26.33 10.30 20.41
N PRO A 43 26.68 11.12 21.43
CA PRO A 43 27.59 12.25 21.27
C PRO A 43 28.94 11.90 20.62
N ASP A 44 29.44 10.70 20.89
CA ASP A 44 30.70 10.20 20.36
C ASP A 44 30.71 10.04 18.83
N LEU A 45 29.54 9.98 18.17
CA LEU A 45 29.40 9.88 16.71
C LEU A 45 29.35 11.23 15.99
N LEU A 46 29.18 12.34 16.73
CA LEU A 46 29.10 13.69 16.16
C LEU A 46 30.48 14.27 15.78
N GLN A 47 31.54 13.50 15.97
CA GLN A 47 32.89 13.87 15.59
C GLN A 47 33.10 13.71 14.07
N GLU A 48 33.80 14.66 13.46
CA GLU A 48 34.02 14.70 12.01
C GLU A 48 34.69 13.42 11.47
N ALA A 49 35.59 12.82 12.26
CA ALA A 49 36.26 11.55 11.93
C ALA A 49 35.30 10.34 11.82
N LYS A 50 34.08 10.43 12.37
CA LYS A 50 33.07 9.36 12.36
C LYS A 50 31.87 9.66 11.47
N LYS A 51 31.93 10.74 10.69
CA LYS A 51 30.85 11.15 9.78
C LYS A 51 30.33 10.00 8.90
N LYS A 52 31.24 9.22 8.31
CA LYS A 52 30.87 8.09 7.43
C LYS A 52 30.12 6.98 8.18
N ILE A 53 30.56 6.67 9.40
CA ILE A 53 29.91 5.68 10.26
C ILE A 53 28.51 6.18 10.67
N LEU A 54 28.39 7.47 10.99
CA LEU A 54 27.11 8.09 11.31
C LEU A 54 26.13 8.01 10.12
N GLU A 55 26.57 8.31 8.89
CA GLU A 55 25.75 8.20 7.68
C GLU A 55 25.21 6.77 7.45
N GLU A 56 26.08 5.77 7.60
CA GLU A 56 25.71 4.36 7.50
C GLU A 56 24.69 3.95 8.59
N LEU A 57 24.97 4.28 9.85
CA LEU A 57 24.09 3.95 10.96
C LEU A 57 22.74 4.66 10.87
N PHE A 58 22.71 5.91 10.41
CA PHE A 58 21.49 6.66 10.23
C PHE A 58 20.60 6.04 9.15
N THR A 59 21.22 5.60 8.05
CA THR A 59 20.51 4.87 6.98
C THR A 59 19.88 3.58 7.50
N VAL A 60 20.63 2.80 8.30
CA VAL A 60 20.11 1.57 8.91
C VAL A 60 18.97 1.87 9.88
N ALA A 61 19.10 2.88 10.74
CA ALA A 61 18.10 3.22 11.74
C ALA A 61 16.78 3.71 11.11
N ILE A 62 16.85 4.49 10.02
CA ILE A 62 15.65 4.91 9.27
C ILE A 62 14.97 3.69 8.64
N ASN A 63 15.73 2.81 7.98
CA ASN A 63 15.16 1.64 7.33
C ASN A 63 14.47 0.70 8.35
N ASP A 64 15.10 0.50 9.53
CA ASP A 64 14.50 -0.25 10.64
C ASP A 64 13.22 0.44 11.17
N ALA A 65 13.22 1.77 11.31
CA ALA A 65 12.04 2.53 11.76
C ALA A 65 10.87 2.38 10.77
N VAL A 66 11.13 2.50 9.46
CA VAL A 66 10.11 2.36 8.40
C VAL A 66 9.50 0.96 8.42
N LEU A 67 10.34 -0.08 8.53
CA LEU A 67 9.87 -1.46 8.59
C LEU A 67 8.98 -1.70 9.82
N ARG A 68 9.41 -1.22 11.00
CA ARG A 68 8.62 -1.34 12.23
C ARG A 68 7.31 -0.58 12.15
N ALA A 69 7.31 0.63 11.56
CA ALA A 69 6.10 1.44 11.41
C ALA A 69 5.10 0.69 10.53
N ARG A 70 5.55 0.15 9.39
CA ARG A 70 4.71 -0.66 8.50
C ARG A 70 4.08 -1.83 9.25
N ASN A 71 4.88 -2.63 9.94
CA ASN A 71 4.39 -3.80 10.67
C ASN A 71 3.36 -3.39 11.74
N ARG A 72 3.65 -2.31 12.49
CA ARG A 72 2.77 -1.86 13.57
C ARG A 72 1.43 -1.32 13.05
N ILE A 73 1.44 -0.59 11.93
CA ILE A 73 0.22 -0.15 11.25
C ILE A 73 -0.57 -1.36 10.77
N GLN A 74 0.11 -2.37 10.21
CA GLN A 74 -0.52 -3.61 9.76
C GLN A 74 -1.21 -4.35 10.91
N GLU A 75 -0.55 -4.50 12.08
CA GLU A 75 -1.13 -5.13 13.26
C GLU A 75 -2.36 -4.39 13.81
N LEU A 76 -2.32 -3.05 13.81
CA LEU A 76 -3.37 -2.25 14.45
C LEU A 76 -4.58 -2.03 13.55
N PHE A 77 -4.36 -1.84 12.24
CA PHE A 77 -5.41 -1.45 11.31
C PHE A 77 -5.74 -2.54 10.30
N GLY A 78 -4.88 -3.53 10.11
CA GLY A 78 -5.07 -4.60 9.13
C GLY A 78 -6.38 -5.35 9.32
N GLU A 79 -6.52 -6.07 10.43
CA GLU A 79 -7.65 -6.96 10.63
C GLU A 79 -8.99 -6.22 10.78
N GLN A 80 -9.03 -5.10 11.51
CA GLN A 80 -10.26 -4.32 11.70
C GLN A 80 -10.72 -3.64 10.41
N MET A 81 -9.81 -3.09 9.62
CA MET A 81 -10.16 -2.44 8.36
C MET A 81 -10.57 -3.46 7.31
N ILE A 82 -9.87 -4.60 7.22
CA ILE A 82 -10.24 -5.71 6.33
C ILE A 82 -11.65 -6.21 6.68
N SER A 83 -11.89 -6.52 7.96
CA SER A 83 -13.21 -7.00 8.41
C SER A 83 -14.33 -6.00 8.12
N SER A 84 -14.13 -4.71 8.39
CA SER A 84 -15.17 -3.69 8.15
C SER A 84 -15.41 -3.40 6.66
N LEU A 85 -14.39 -3.51 5.81
CA LEU A 85 -14.54 -3.44 4.36
C LEU A 85 -15.29 -4.65 3.80
N GLU A 86 -14.99 -5.84 4.31
CA GLU A 86 -15.63 -7.09 3.88
C GLU A 86 -17.10 -7.16 4.29
N GLN A 87 -17.44 -6.70 5.48
CA GLN A 87 -18.82 -6.63 5.98
C GLN A 87 -19.60 -5.43 5.41
N ASN A 88 -18.93 -4.55 4.64
CA ASN A 88 -19.48 -3.28 4.16
C ASN A 88 -19.93 -2.33 5.30
N GLU A 89 -19.33 -2.43 6.47
CA GLU A 89 -19.65 -1.65 7.68
C GLU A 89 -18.71 -0.47 7.92
N CYS A 90 -17.78 -0.19 7.00
CA CYS A 90 -16.92 0.98 7.10
C CYS A 90 -17.57 2.24 6.51
N SER A 91 -17.05 3.42 6.87
CA SER A 91 -17.54 4.70 6.36
C SER A 91 -17.50 4.82 4.83
N ILE A 92 -16.55 4.14 4.18
CA ILE A 92 -16.43 4.11 2.71
C ILE A 92 -17.62 3.33 2.12
N CYS A 93 -17.89 2.11 2.62
CA CYS A 93 -18.98 1.29 2.12
C CYS A 93 -20.37 1.88 2.39
N SER A 94 -20.53 2.61 3.50
CA SER A 94 -21.79 3.28 3.86
C SER A 94 -22.07 4.58 3.08
N ASP A 95 -21.08 5.14 2.38
CA ASP A 95 -21.25 6.41 1.67
C ASP A 95 -22.13 6.23 0.43
N LEU A 96 -23.23 6.99 0.37
CA LEU A 96 -24.20 6.94 -0.72
C LEU A 96 -23.70 7.63 -2.00
N HIS A 97 -22.67 8.47 -1.91
CA HIS A 97 -22.12 9.17 -3.08
C HIS A 97 -21.12 8.31 -3.86
N ARG A 98 -20.79 7.11 -3.36
CA ARG A 98 -19.82 6.20 -3.99
C ARG A 98 -20.45 5.27 -5.00
N GLU A 99 -19.68 4.97 -6.03
CA GLU A 99 -20.06 4.05 -7.09
C GLU A 99 -19.86 2.61 -6.63
N LYS A 100 -20.93 1.99 -6.11
CA LYS A 100 -20.90 0.60 -5.60
C LYS A 100 -20.63 -0.46 -6.68
N LYS A 101 -20.75 -0.07 -7.95
CA LYS A 101 -20.48 -0.91 -9.13
C LYS A 101 -19.01 -0.94 -9.54
N LEU A 102 -18.17 -0.12 -8.90
CA LEU A 102 -16.75 -0.02 -9.16
C LEU A 102 -15.96 -0.46 -7.92
N LEU A 103 -15.12 -1.47 -8.06
CA LEU A 103 -14.36 -2.05 -6.95
C LEU A 103 -12.85 -2.01 -7.24
N CYS A 104 -12.07 -1.36 -6.39
CA CYS A 104 -10.61 -1.34 -6.47
C CYS A 104 -10.00 -2.35 -5.49
N VAL A 105 -9.22 -3.28 -6.01
CA VAL A 105 -8.55 -4.35 -5.27
C VAL A 105 -7.11 -3.96 -5.00
N VAL A 106 -6.73 -3.88 -3.72
CA VAL A 106 -5.39 -3.51 -3.26
C VAL A 106 -4.74 -4.64 -2.46
N GLU A 107 -3.42 -4.59 -2.27
CA GLU A 107 -2.69 -5.60 -1.49
C GLU A 107 -2.92 -5.41 0.00
N GLN A 108 -2.77 -4.17 0.47
CA GLN A 108 -2.76 -3.83 1.89
C GLN A 108 -3.74 -2.68 2.19
N PRO A 109 -4.24 -2.57 3.43
CA PRO A 109 -5.12 -1.46 3.81
C PRO A 109 -4.47 -0.08 3.64
N GLN A 110 -3.13 -0.03 3.74
CA GLN A 110 -2.32 1.17 3.57
C GLN A 110 -2.53 1.83 2.19
N ASP A 111 -2.75 1.02 1.16
CA ASP A 111 -2.94 1.48 -0.22
C ASP A 111 -4.25 2.28 -0.39
N ILE A 112 -5.27 1.96 0.41
CA ILE A 112 -6.54 2.70 0.41
C ILE A 112 -6.31 4.14 0.84
N PHE A 113 -5.49 4.38 1.87
CA PHE A 113 -5.21 5.73 2.34
C PHE A 113 -4.52 6.59 1.28
N VAL A 114 -3.62 6.00 0.50
CA VAL A 114 -2.93 6.70 -0.59
C VAL A 114 -3.93 7.14 -1.65
N LEU A 115 -4.83 6.24 -2.07
CA LEU A 115 -5.84 6.52 -3.09
C LEU A 115 -6.91 7.53 -2.59
N GLU A 116 -7.33 7.40 -1.33
CA GLU A 116 -8.31 8.30 -0.70
C GLU A 116 -7.75 9.71 -0.50
N THR A 117 -6.50 9.83 -0.05
CA THR A 117 -5.84 11.14 0.16
C THR A 117 -5.61 11.87 -1.16
N ALA A 118 -5.39 11.12 -2.25
CA ALA A 118 -5.28 11.69 -3.59
C ALA A 118 -6.64 12.13 -4.17
N HIS A 119 -7.76 11.71 -3.59
CA HIS A 119 -9.12 11.98 -4.07
C HIS A 119 -9.35 11.59 -5.54
N VAL A 120 -8.71 10.51 -5.99
CA VAL A 120 -8.72 10.06 -7.41
C VAL A 120 -9.73 8.96 -7.70
N PHE A 121 -10.38 8.39 -6.68
CA PHE A 121 -11.24 7.23 -6.83
C PHE A 121 -12.51 7.37 -5.99
N HIS A 122 -13.66 7.02 -6.59
CA HIS A 122 -14.99 7.18 -5.97
C HIS A 122 -15.76 5.86 -5.83
N GLY A 123 -15.13 4.73 -6.14
CA GLY A 123 -15.70 3.39 -5.94
C GLY A 123 -15.45 2.85 -4.53
N LEU A 124 -15.65 1.54 -4.39
CA LEU A 124 -15.38 0.77 -3.18
C LEU A 124 -14.00 0.12 -3.24
N TYR A 125 -13.48 -0.30 -2.09
CA TYR A 125 -12.21 -1.04 -2.01
C TYR A 125 -12.39 -2.47 -1.51
N HIS A 126 -11.47 -3.32 -1.92
CA HIS A 126 -11.24 -4.65 -1.37
C HIS A 126 -9.75 -4.82 -1.10
N VAL A 127 -9.39 -5.39 0.05
CA VAL A 127 -8.00 -5.63 0.47
C VAL A 127 -7.75 -7.12 0.43
N LEU A 128 -6.76 -7.56 -0.34
CA LEU A 128 -6.40 -8.98 -0.44
C LEU A 128 -5.69 -9.51 0.81
N GLY A 129 -5.00 -8.64 1.55
CA GLY A 129 -4.21 -9.00 2.73
C GLY A 129 -2.77 -9.39 2.39
N GLY A 130 -2.37 -9.33 1.12
CA GLY A 130 -1.04 -9.73 0.66
C GLY A 130 -0.98 -9.96 -0.83
N VAL A 131 0.05 -10.70 -1.25
CA VAL A 131 0.26 -11.19 -2.60
C VAL A 131 0.64 -12.66 -2.55
N ILE A 132 0.38 -13.38 -3.64
CA ILE A 132 0.83 -14.76 -3.83
C ILE A 132 2.36 -14.73 -3.92
N ASP A 133 3.01 -15.41 -2.97
CA ASP A 133 4.46 -15.48 -2.89
C ASP A 133 4.90 -16.91 -2.51
N PRO A 134 5.13 -17.78 -3.51
CA PRO A 134 5.55 -19.15 -3.28
C PRO A 134 6.89 -19.26 -2.54
N MET A 135 7.75 -18.25 -2.62
CA MET A 135 9.06 -18.26 -1.95
C MET A 135 8.91 -18.10 -0.44
N ASN A 136 7.88 -17.39 0.00
CA ASN A 136 7.52 -17.22 1.40
C ASN A 136 6.39 -18.16 1.85
N GLY A 137 5.96 -19.07 0.99
CA GLY A 137 4.89 -20.04 1.28
C GLY A 137 3.49 -19.43 1.37
N ILE A 138 3.27 -18.26 0.77
CA ILE A 138 1.97 -17.58 0.76
C ILE A 138 1.21 -17.99 -0.51
N GLY A 139 0.12 -18.74 -0.32
CA GLY A 139 -0.76 -19.22 -1.38
C GLY A 139 -1.98 -18.32 -1.61
N PRO A 140 -2.79 -18.59 -2.65
CA PRO A 140 -4.08 -17.93 -2.86
C PRO A 140 -5.05 -18.06 -1.67
N GLU A 141 -5.00 -19.17 -0.95
CA GLU A 141 -5.82 -19.48 0.23
C GLU A 141 -5.53 -18.57 1.43
N ASP A 142 -4.34 -17.95 1.47
CA ASP A 142 -3.95 -16.99 2.49
C ASP A 142 -4.45 -15.57 2.19
N LEU A 143 -5.06 -15.37 1.01
CA LEU A 143 -5.58 -14.08 0.53
C LEU A 143 -7.11 -14.06 0.57
N SER A 144 -7.69 -12.86 0.68
CA SER A 144 -9.14 -12.66 0.75
C SER A 144 -9.87 -12.76 -0.62
N VAL A 145 -9.44 -13.67 -1.50
CA VAL A 145 -9.98 -13.77 -2.88
C VAL A 145 -11.42 -14.32 -2.89
N ASP A 146 -11.74 -15.31 -2.05
CA ASP A 146 -13.11 -15.85 -1.98
C ASP A 146 -14.13 -14.78 -1.57
N ARG A 147 -13.75 -13.92 -0.62
CA ARG A 147 -14.58 -12.79 -0.19
C ARG A 147 -14.71 -11.73 -1.28
N LEU A 148 -13.66 -11.49 -2.07
CA LEU A 148 -13.73 -10.62 -3.25
C LEU A 148 -14.81 -11.13 -4.22
N ILE A 149 -14.79 -12.41 -4.57
CA ILE A 149 -15.74 -13.04 -5.49
C ILE A 149 -17.17 -12.91 -4.95
N GLN A 150 -17.36 -13.15 -3.65
CA GLN A 150 -18.65 -12.97 -3.01
C GLN A 150 -19.15 -11.52 -3.11
N ARG A 151 -18.31 -10.53 -2.75
CA ARG A 151 -18.66 -9.11 -2.81
C ARG A 151 -19.00 -8.65 -4.23
N VAL A 152 -18.26 -9.14 -5.22
CA VAL A 152 -18.50 -8.86 -6.64
C VAL A 152 -19.88 -9.37 -7.07
N THR A 153 -20.29 -10.53 -6.56
CA THR A 153 -21.60 -11.13 -6.82
C THR A 153 -22.71 -10.37 -6.09
N ASP A 154 -22.57 -10.16 -4.78
CA ASP A 154 -23.60 -9.55 -3.92
C ASP A 154 -23.91 -8.10 -4.30
N LEU A 155 -22.89 -7.33 -4.67
CA LEU A 155 -23.05 -5.94 -5.10
C LEU A 155 -23.32 -5.82 -6.60
N ALA A 156 -23.25 -6.94 -7.34
CA ALA A 156 -23.29 -7.00 -8.80
C ALA A 156 -22.36 -5.96 -9.43
N VAL A 157 -21.07 -6.03 -9.06
CA VAL A 157 -20.00 -5.13 -9.52
C VAL A 157 -19.85 -5.24 -11.03
N GLU A 158 -19.69 -4.10 -11.71
CA GLU A 158 -19.53 -4.01 -13.16
C GLU A 158 -18.05 -3.97 -13.55
N GLU A 159 -17.22 -3.31 -12.75
CA GLU A 159 -15.78 -3.22 -12.98
C GLU A 159 -14.96 -3.44 -11.71
N VAL A 160 -13.93 -4.30 -11.85
CA VAL A 160 -12.89 -4.52 -10.84
C VAL A 160 -11.57 -3.96 -11.35
N ILE A 161 -11.01 -3.00 -10.61
CA ILE A 161 -9.69 -2.42 -10.86
C ILE A 161 -8.67 -3.12 -9.99
N LEU A 162 -7.69 -3.78 -10.59
CA LEU A 162 -6.59 -4.41 -9.87
C LEU A 162 -5.46 -3.38 -9.65
N ALA A 163 -5.24 -3.02 -8.39
CA ALA A 163 -4.24 -2.04 -7.94
C ALA A 163 -3.14 -2.66 -7.07
N THR A 164 -2.84 -3.96 -7.26
CA THR A 164 -1.61 -4.58 -6.72
C THR A 164 -0.34 -3.94 -7.32
N ASN A 165 0.77 -3.99 -6.60
CA ASN A 165 2.06 -3.43 -6.97
C ASN A 165 2.61 -4.10 -8.25
N PRO A 166 3.40 -3.37 -9.08
CA PRO A 166 3.96 -3.87 -10.32
C PRO A 166 5.22 -4.73 -10.09
N THR A 167 5.11 -5.73 -9.21
CA THR A 167 6.14 -6.71 -8.91
C THR A 167 5.76 -8.07 -9.50
N LEU A 168 6.69 -9.03 -9.58
CA LEU A 168 6.37 -10.38 -10.04
C LEU A 168 5.23 -11.02 -9.23
N ALA A 169 5.29 -10.90 -7.90
CA ALA A 169 4.25 -11.40 -7.00
C ALA A 169 2.92 -10.66 -7.21
N GLY A 170 2.95 -9.32 -7.31
CA GLY A 170 1.76 -8.51 -7.53
C GLY A 170 1.10 -8.77 -8.89
N ASP A 171 1.88 -8.97 -9.95
CA ASP A 171 1.38 -9.30 -11.29
C ASP A 171 0.81 -10.73 -11.35
N THR A 172 1.47 -11.68 -10.69
CA THR A 172 0.96 -13.06 -10.55
C THR A 172 -0.37 -13.06 -9.79
N THR A 173 -0.46 -12.29 -8.72
CA THR A 173 -1.69 -12.14 -7.92
C THR A 173 -2.80 -11.48 -8.75
N ALA A 174 -2.50 -10.42 -9.49
CA ALA A 174 -3.46 -9.76 -10.36
C ALA A 174 -4.02 -10.71 -11.42
N LEU A 175 -3.15 -11.50 -12.07
CA LEU A 175 -3.58 -12.49 -13.06
C LEU A 175 -4.46 -13.57 -12.43
N PHE A 176 -4.08 -14.08 -11.26
CA PHE A 176 -4.87 -15.07 -10.54
C PHE A 176 -6.26 -14.54 -10.17
N VAL A 177 -6.33 -13.32 -9.62
CA VAL A 177 -7.60 -12.67 -9.27
C VAL A 177 -8.45 -12.46 -10.52
N GLN A 178 -7.88 -11.98 -11.63
CA GLN A 178 -8.60 -11.82 -12.90
C GLN A 178 -9.23 -13.13 -13.36
N GLN A 179 -8.50 -14.25 -13.28
CA GLN A 179 -8.99 -15.57 -13.69
C GLN A 179 -10.07 -16.14 -12.75
N SER A 180 -10.07 -15.69 -11.50
CA SER A 180 -11.02 -16.14 -10.48
C SER A 180 -12.33 -15.35 -10.49
N LEU A 181 -12.35 -14.16 -11.12
CA LEU A 181 -13.53 -13.30 -11.19
C LEU A 181 -14.54 -13.81 -12.21
N PRO A 182 -15.86 -13.56 -12.00
CA PRO A 182 -16.89 -13.91 -12.97
C PRO A 182 -16.70 -13.21 -14.31
N THR A 183 -17.01 -13.91 -15.41
CA THR A 183 -16.78 -13.43 -16.78
C THR A 183 -17.61 -12.21 -17.18
N TYR A 184 -18.68 -11.88 -16.46
CA TYR A 184 -19.50 -10.70 -16.71
C TYR A 184 -18.87 -9.40 -16.19
N VAL A 185 -17.82 -9.49 -15.37
CA VAL A 185 -17.16 -8.34 -14.75
C VAL A 185 -16.05 -7.86 -15.65
N LYS A 186 -16.02 -6.55 -15.91
CA LYS A 186 -14.87 -5.92 -16.57
C LYS A 186 -13.71 -5.88 -15.58
N VAL A 187 -12.56 -6.42 -15.95
CA VAL A 187 -11.35 -6.33 -15.12
C VAL A 187 -10.38 -5.36 -15.77
N SER A 188 -9.96 -4.34 -15.02
CA SER A 188 -8.94 -3.39 -15.44
C SER A 188 -7.76 -3.40 -14.46
N ARG A 189 -6.64 -2.82 -14.89
CA ARG A 189 -5.39 -2.74 -14.11
C ARG A 189 -5.00 -1.27 -14.03
N ILE A 190 -4.45 -0.84 -12.88
CA ILE A 190 -3.83 0.48 -12.78
C ILE A 190 -2.75 0.63 -13.87
N ALA A 191 -2.68 1.82 -14.47
CA ALA A 191 -1.73 2.10 -15.53
C ALA A 191 -0.28 1.91 -15.05
N LEU A 192 0.53 1.31 -15.90
CA LEU A 192 1.95 1.06 -15.64
C LEU A 192 2.79 1.95 -16.54
N GLY A 193 3.68 2.74 -15.95
CA GLY A 193 4.64 3.49 -16.74
C GLY A 193 5.30 4.64 -16.02
N MET A 194 5.76 5.60 -16.80
CA MET A 194 6.49 6.76 -16.33
C MET A 194 5.62 7.68 -15.46
N PRO A 195 6.15 8.19 -14.34
CA PRO A 195 5.46 9.20 -13.55
C PRO A 195 5.40 10.54 -14.30
N ILE A 196 4.37 11.33 -14.01
CA ILE A 196 4.24 12.70 -14.52
C ILE A 196 5.43 13.53 -14.04
N GLY A 197 6.04 14.30 -14.94
CA GLY A 197 7.25 15.08 -14.66
C GLY A 197 8.55 14.29 -14.70
N GLY A 198 8.48 12.97 -14.98
CA GLY A 198 9.66 12.14 -15.24
C GLY A 198 10.32 12.48 -16.58
N ASN A 199 11.60 12.10 -16.72
CA ASN A 199 12.38 12.32 -17.93
C ASN A 199 12.87 10.98 -18.50
N LEU A 200 12.66 10.78 -19.79
CA LEU A 200 12.92 9.53 -20.52
C LEU A 200 14.38 9.08 -20.36
N GLU A 201 15.31 10.04 -20.40
CA GLU A 201 16.75 9.80 -20.29
C GLU A 201 17.15 9.15 -18.95
N TYR A 202 16.41 9.46 -17.87
CA TYR A 202 16.71 9.01 -16.51
C TYR A 202 15.79 7.89 -16.04
N THR A 203 14.97 7.32 -16.93
CA THR A 203 14.04 6.25 -16.59
C THR A 203 14.69 4.88 -16.81
N ASP A 204 14.46 3.94 -15.91
CA ASP A 204 14.98 2.59 -16.05
C ASP A 204 14.32 1.83 -17.20
N LYS A 205 15.03 0.82 -17.72
CA LYS A 205 14.59 0.05 -18.90
C LYS A 205 13.27 -0.70 -18.67
N GLN A 206 12.98 -1.16 -17.46
CA GLN A 206 11.76 -1.92 -17.18
C GLN A 206 10.55 -0.99 -17.18
N THR A 207 10.66 0.18 -16.54
CA THR A 207 9.60 1.20 -16.58
C THR A 207 9.35 1.70 -18.00
N LEU A 208 10.39 1.89 -18.80
CA LEU A 208 10.23 2.27 -20.22
C LEU A 208 9.52 1.18 -21.03
N ALA A 209 9.89 -0.08 -20.85
CA ALA A 209 9.22 -1.20 -21.52
C ALA A 209 7.74 -1.26 -21.14
N ARG A 210 7.41 -1.23 -19.84
CA ARG A 210 6.01 -1.22 -19.35
C ARG A 210 5.21 -0.02 -19.86
N SER A 211 5.84 1.15 -19.96
CA SER A 211 5.21 2.36 -20.50
C SER A 211 4.85 2.22 -21.97
N LEU A 212 5.73 1.61 -22.78
CA LEU A 212 5.48 1.36 -24.20
C LEU A 212 4.41 0.28 -24.43
N ASP A 213 4.39 -0.75 -23.60
CA ASP A 213 3.37 -1.80 -23.64
C ASP A 213 2.00 -1.26 -23.25
N SER A 214 1.94 -0.37 -22.27
CA SER A 214 0.72 0.26 -21.75
C SER A 214 0.33 1.56 -22.50
N ARG A 215 0.92 1.83 -23.67
CA ARG A 215 0.65 3.06 -24.41
C ARG A 215 -0.82 3.17 -24.81
N THR A 216 -1.39 4.36 -24.62
CA THR A 216 -2.76 4.67 -25.03
C THR A 216 -2.77 5.37 -26.39
N ALA A 217 -3.77 5.11 -27.22
CA ALA A 217 -3.96 5.86 -28.45
C ALA A 217 -4.31 7.32 -28.13
N MET A 218 -3.72 8.27 -28.87
CA MET A 218 -4.16 9.66 -28.82
C MET A 218 -5.42 9.81 -29.66
N GLN A 219 -6.48 10.35 -29.07
CA GLN A 219 -7.71 10.72 -29.75
C GLN A 219 -7.65 12.19 -30.17
#